data_AF-A0A5D6Y018-F1
#
_entry.id   AF-A0A5D6Y018-F1
#
_cell.length_a   1.000
_cell.length_b   1.000
_cell.length_c   1.000
_cell.angle_alpha   90.00
_cell.angle_beta   90.00
_cell.angle_gamma   90.00
#
_symmetry.space_group_name_H-M   'P 1'
#
loop_
_entity.id
_entity.type
_entity.pdbx_description
1 polymer ?
#
loop_
_entity_poly.entity_id
_entity_poly.type
_entity_poly.pdbx_seq_one_letter_code
_entity_poly.pdbx_strand_id
1 'polypeptide(L)'
;MRDQAGENTATTSAGARAKKAQRTRWNNDKPHDGVSSLSVLLDWITTHGSYDKWRGGDKTSGETKAILASQIVDRIRDAGITTPRKPKDIMSKIDQLEQSY
;
A
#
# COMPACT_ATOMS: atom_id res chain seq x y z
N MET A 1 -24.18 -59.42 -16.79
CA MET A 1 -24.37 -58.72 -15.50
C MET A 1 -23.48 -57.48 -15.52
N ARG A 2 -24.09 -56.29 -15.41
CA ARG A 2 -23.41 -55.02 -15.14
C ARG A 2 -22.86 -55.09 -13.72
N ASP A 3 -21.69 -54.49 -13.47
CA ASP A 3 -21.46 -53.60 -12.34
C ASP A 3 -20.13 -52.86 -12.50
N GLN A 4 -20.04 -51.70 -11.84
CA GLN A 4 -19.26 -50.51 -12.18
C GLN A 4 -18.42 -50.07 -10.98
N ALA A 5 -17.19 -49.59 -11.22
CA ALA A 5 -16.49 -48.52 -10.49
C ALA A 5 -15.11 -48.34 -11.16
N GLY A 6 -14.58 -47.16 -11.51
CA GLY A 6 -14.97 -45.81 -11.15
C GLY A 6 -13.85 -45.10 -10.38
N GLU A 7 -12.67 -44.93 -10.99
CA GLU A 7 -11.60 -44.09 -10.43
C GLU A 7 -10.90 -43.31 -11.56
N ASN A 8 -11.37 -42.08 -11.81
CA ASN A 8 -10.62 -41.08 -12.57
C ASN A 8 -10.11 -40.01 -11.61
N THR A 9 -8.80 -39.89 -11.54
CA THR A 9 -8.06 -38.96 -10.68
C THR A 9 -8.33 -37.52 -11.11
N ALA A 10 -9.13 -36.80 -10.33
CA ALA A 10 -9.35 -35.37 -10.51
C ALA A 10 -8.12 -34.59 -10.03
N THR A 11 -7.32 -34.12 -10.98
CA THR A 11 -6.36 -33.01 -10.85
C THR A 11 -7.03 -31.83 -10.15
N THR A 12 -6.70 -31.63 -8.87
CA THR A 12 -7.03 -30.40 -8.16
C THR A 12 -5.96 -29.37 -8.49
N SER A 13 -6.14 -28.64 -9.60
CA SER A 13 -5.49 -27.35 -9.78
C SER A 13 -6.12 -26.38 -8.78
N ALA A 14 -5.51 -26.31 -7.60
CA ALA A 14 -5.83 -25.31 -6.60
C ALA A 14 -5.54 -23.92 -7.19
N GLY A 15 -6.56 -23.32 -7.81
CA GLY A 15 -6.57 -21.90 -8.11
C GLY A 15 -6.39 -21.15 -6.80
N ALA A 16 -5.20 -20.61 -6.58
CA ALA A 16 -4.94 -19.69 -5.50
C ALA A 16 -5.90 -18.52 -5.66
N ARG A 17 -7.04 -18.56 -4.94
CA ARG A 17 -7.90 -17.40 -4.76
C ARG A 17 -7.02 -16.33 -4.15
N ALA A 18 -6.60 -15.36 -4.97
CA ALA A 18 -6.02 -14.12 -4.51
C ALA A 18 -7.00 -13.57 -3.47
N LYS A 19 -6.67 -13.70 -2.19
CA LYS A 19 -7.42 -13.05 -1.13
C LYS A 19 -7.36 -11.58 -1.50
N LYS A 20 -8.49 -11.00 -1.92
CA LYS A 20 -8.61 -9.55 -2.08
C LYS A 20 -8.17 -9.01 -0.73
N ALA A 21 -6.96 -8.44 -0.68
CA ALA A 21 -6.41 -7.93 0.55
C ALA A 21 -7.46 -7.00 1.11
N GLN A 22 -8.06 -7.38 2.25
CA GLN A 22 -8.88 -6.47 3.05
C GLN A 22 -8.06 -5.19 3.10
N ARG A 23 -8.62 -4.06 2.63
CA ARG A 23 -7.89 -2.79 2.52
C ARG A 23 -7.27 -2.50 3.89
N THR A 24 -5.99 -2.84 4.06
CA THR A 24 -5.38 -2.83 5.38
C THR A 24 -5.42 -1.39 5.85
N ARG A 25 -6.09 -1.18 6.98
CA ARG A 25 -6.32 0.17 7.49
C ARG A 25 -4.95 0.81 7.73
N TRP A 26 -4.74 2.01 7.19
CA TRP A 26 -3.45 2.72 7.27
C TRP A 26 -3.01 3.04 8.71
N ASN A 27 -3.95 3.00 9.66
CA ASN A 27 -3.68 3.20 11.09
C ASN A 27 -3.38 1.89 11.84
N ASN A 28 -3.59 0.72 11.23
CA ASN A 28 -3.52 -0.58 11.90
C ASN A 28 -2.98 -1.67 10.96
N ASP A 29 -1.87 -1.36 10.29
CA ASP A 29 -1.22 -2.22 9.30
C ASP A 29 0.07 -2.86 9.81
N LYS A 30 0.16 -3.05 11.13
CA LYS A 30 1.39 -3.38 11.87
C LYS A 30 1.42 -4.82 12.39
N PRO A 31 2.65 -5.31 12.66
CA PRO A 31 2.95 -6.31 13.68
C PRO A 31 3.32 -5.73 15.07
N HIS A 32 3.63 -4.43 15.21
CA HIS A 32 4.14 -3.81 16.46
C HIS A 32 3.35 -2.57 16.88
N ASP A 33 3.12 -2.38 18.18
CA ASP A 33 2.36 -1.27 18.76
C ASP A 33 3.13 0.07 18.71
N GLY A 34 3.07 0.79 17.59
CA GLY A 34 3.60 2.17 17.57
C GLY A 34 3.66 2.87 16.22
N VAL A 35 4.05 2.18 15.15
CA VAL A 35 4.30 2.81 13.82
C VAL A 35 3.39 2.25 12.72
N SER A 36 2.57 3.09 12.07
CA SER A 36 1.64 2.70 10.99
C SER A 36 1.98 3.40 9.67
N SER A 37 1.48 2.91 8.53
CA SER A 37 1.72 3.63 7.25
C SER A 37 1.18 5.05 7.30
N LEU A 38 0.07 5.28 8.02
CA LEU A 38 -0.47 6.61 8.23
C LEU A 38 0.45 7.49 9.08
N SER A 39 1.04 6.96 10.17
CA SER A 39 1.94 7.77 10.99
C SER A 39 3.20 8.15 10.22
N VAL A 40 3.78 7.24 9.43
CA VAL A 40 4.93 7.53 8.56
C VAL A 40 4.58 8.55 7.48
N LEU A 41 3.38 8.44 6.90
CA LEU A 41 2.88 9.40 5.91
C LEU A 41 2.71 10.80 6.52
N LEU A 42 2.08 10.88 7.69
CA LEU A 42 1.85 12.15 8.38
C LEU A 42 3.17 12.78 8.85
N ASP A 43 4.09 11.98 9.40
CA ASP A 43 5.44 12.43 9.73
C ASP A 43 6.14 13.05 8.52
N TRP A 44 6.08 12.38 7.36
CA TRP A 44 6.64 12.94 6.14
C TRP A 44 5.98 14.24 5.69
N ILE A 45 4.64 14.33 5.71
CA ILE A 45 3.91 15.55 5.28
C ILE A 45 4.16 16.72 6.24
N THR A 46 4.22 16.45 7.54
CA THR A 46 4.45 17.45 8.59
C THR A 46 5.92 17.84 8.72
N THR A 47 6.84 17.06 8.13
CA THR A 47 8.24 17.44 8.00
C THR A 47 8.36 18.74 7.20
N HIS A 48 9.10 19.70 7.74
CA HIS A 48 9.26 21.03 7.15
C HIS A 48 9.71 20.96 5.68
N GLY A 49 8.92 21.58 4.80
CA GLY A 49 9.19 21.66 3.36
C GLY A 49 8.84 20.41 2.54
N SER A 50 8.44 19.30 3.15
CA SER A 50 8.03 18.09 2.40
C SER A 50 6.69 18.28 1.69
N TYR A 51 5.72 18.87 2.38
CA TYR A 51 4.41 19.16 1.77
C TYR A 51 4.50 20.27 0.71
N ASP A 52 5.37 21.26 0.88
CA ASP A 52 5.63 22.27 -0.14
C ASP A 52 6.21 21.65 -1.42
N LYS A 53 7.14 20.68 -1.27
CA LYS A 53 7.62 19.86 -2.40
C LYS A 53 6.50 19.05 -3.05
N TRP A 54 5.60 18.48 -2.25
CA TRP A 54 4.43 17.75 -2.76
C TRP A 54 3.48 18.64 -3.58
N ARG A 55 3.24 19.87 -3.11
CA ARG A 55 2.34 20.84 -3.76
C ARG A 55 2.98 21.57 -4.94
N GLY A 56 4.30 21.77 -4.92
CA GLY A 56 5.05 22.56 -5.90
C GLY A 56 5.88 21.76 -6.91
N GLY A 57 5.97 20.42 -6.75
CA GLY A 57 6.94 19.55 -7.45
C GLY A 57 6.94 19.60 -8.99
N ASP A 58 5.87 20.05 -9.62
CA ASP A 58 5.79 20.08 -11.09
C ASP A 58 6.38 21.36 -11.73
N LYS A 59 6.67 22.42 -10.96
CA LYS A 59 7.00 23.73 -11.56
C LYS A 59 8.49 24.03 -11.73
N THR A 60 9.39 23.39 -10.98
CA THR A 60 10.82 23.77 -11.00
C THR A 60 11.83 22.63 -10.75
N SER A 61 11.46 21.54 -10.08
CA SER A 61 12.45 20.58 -9.54
C SER A 61 12.52 19.23 -10.25
N GLY A 62 11.61 18.93 -11.19
CA GLY A 62 11.56 17.64 -11.90
C GLY A 62 11.17 16.43 -11.02
N GLU A 63 11.06 16.60 -9.70
CA GLU A 63 10.54 15.60 -8.79
C GLU A 63 9.01 15.56 -8.90
N THR A 64 8.52 14.64 -9.73
CA THR A 64 7.10 14.35 -9.84
C THR A 64 6.55 13.81 -8.51
N LYS A 65 5.26 14.03 -8.23
CA LYS A 65 4.55 13.43 -7.08
C LYS A 65 4.74 11.90 -6.99
N ALA A 66 4.98 11.22 -8.12
CA ALA A 66 5.26 9.79 -8.17
C ALA A 66 6.62 9.41 -7.54
N ILE A 67 7.64 10.25 -7.69
CA ILE A 67 8.96 10.05 -7.07
C ILE A 67 8.83 10.22 -5.55
N LEU A 68 8.20 11.31 -5.10
CA LEU A 68 7.94 11.56 -3.68
C LEU A 68 7.11 10.43 -3.05
N ALA A 69 6.08 9.98 -3.76
CA ALA A 69 5.26 8.85 -3.32
C ALA A 69 6.06 7.54 -3.23
N SER A 70 7.04 7.33 -4.10
CA SER A 70 7.94 6.17 -4.03
C SER A 70 8.86 6.24 -2.81
N GLN A 71 9.44 7.41 -2.53
CA GLN A 71 10.25 7.63 -1.32
C GLN A 71 9.45 7.36 -0.04
N ILE A 72 8.16 7.72 0.00
CA ILE A 72 7.29 7.44 1.15
C ILE A 72 7.03 5.92 1.28
N VAL A 73 6.86 5.20 0.16
CA VAL A 73 6.73 3.73 0.19
C VAL A 73 7.98 3.08 0.78
N ASP A 74 9.17 3.56 0.41
CA ASP A 74 10.42 3.04 0.95
C ASP A 74 10.55 3.33 2.45
N ARG A 75 10.19 4.55 2.89
CA ARG A 75 10.12 4.88 4.33
C ARG A 75 9.17 3.98 5.12
N ILE A 76 8.02 3.63 4.54
CA ILE A 76 7.05 2.71 5.17
C ILE A 76 7.67 1.31 5.32
N ARG A 77 8.43 0.85 4.32
CA ARG A 77 9.15 -0.44 4.38
C ARG A 77 10.28 -0.41 5.41
N ASP A 78 11.05 0.67 5.44
CA ASP A 78 12.15 0.88 6.40
C ASP A 78 11.63 0.92 7.85
N ALA A 79 10.40 1.41 8.05
CA ALA A 79 9.71 1.35 9.33
C ALA A 79 9.24 -0.06 9.75
N GLY A 80 9.52 -1.10 8.94
CA GLY A 80 9.17 -2.49 9.22
C GLY A 80 7.71 -2.84 8.92
N ILE A 81 6.98 -2.00 8.19
CA ILE A 81 5.58 -2.26 7.83
C ILE A 81 5.56 -3.23 6.65
N THR A 82 5.09 -4.45 6.90
CA THR A 82 5.00 -5.53 5.90
C THR A 82 3.82 -5.38 4.95
N THR A 83 2.92 -4.42 5.23
CA THR A 83 1.77 -4.15 4.38
C THR A 83 2.22 -3.48 3.08
N PRO A 84 1.90 -4.07 1.90
CA PRO A 84 2.32 -3.50 0.63
C PRO A 84 1.58 -2.18 0.36
N ARG A 85 2.34 -1.09 0.24
CA ARG A 85 1.85 0.21 -0.24
C ARG A 85 2.50 0.51 -1.58
N LYS A 86 1.71 1.01 -2.54
CA LYS A 86 2.22 1.48 -3.84
C LYS A 86 2.23 3.01 -3.87
N PRO A 87 3.07 3.64 -4.71
CA PRO A 87 3.08 5.10 -4.85
C PRO A 87 1.70 5.68 -5.15
N LYS A 88 0.89 5.00 -5.98
CA LYS A 88 -0.50 5.39 -6.27
C LYS A 88 -1.39 5.40 -5.02
N ASP A 89 -1.16 4.49 -4.08
CA ASP A 89 -1.91 4.44 -2.81
C ASP A 89 -1.55 5.63 -1.93
N ILE A 90 -0.26 6.02 -1.91
CA ILE A 90 0.21 7.22 -1.20
C ILE A 90 -0.44 8.47 -1.77
N MET A 91 -0.38 8.67 -3.09
CA MET A 91 -0.99 9.81 -3.77
C MET A 91 -2.48 9.92 -3.44
N SER A 92 -3.22 8.83 -3.63
CA SER A 92 -4.66 8.78 -3.32
C SER A 92 -4.94 9.08 -1.85
N LYS A 93 -4.05 8.67 -0.95
CA LYS A 93 -4.22 8.90 0.49
C LYS A 93 -3.97 10.36 0.87
N ILE A 94 -2.99 11.01 0.25
CA ILE A 94 -2.73 12.44 0.45
C ILE A 94 -3.90 13.25 -0.10
N ASP A 95 -4.37 12.95 -1.33
CA ASP A 95 -5.53 13.64 -1.91
C ASP A 95 -6.79 13.50 -1.03
N GLN A 96 -6.98 12.32 -0.41
CA GLN A 96 -8.07 12.12 0.56
C GLN A 96 -7.90 12.99 1.81
N LEU A 97 -6.67 13.12 2.32
CA LEU A 97 -6.38 13.95 3.50
C LEU A 97 -6.60 15.43 3.18
N GLU A 98 -6.16 15.90 2.01
CA GLU A 98 -6.39 17.29 1.53
C GLU A 98 -7.88 17.61 1.33
N GLN A 99 -8.73 16.63 1.04
CA GLN A 99 -10.18 16.84 0.93
C GLN A 99 -10.90 16.81 2.30
N SER A 100 -10.26 16.21 3.30
CA SER A 100 -10.87 16.01 4.62
C SER A 100 -10.58 17.15 5.60
N TYR A 101 -9.60 18.02 5.29
CA TYR A 101 -9.10 19.11 6.12
C TYR A 101 -8.85 20.35 5.27
#